data_AF-A0A7W0EYR2-F1
#
_entry.id   AF-A0A7W0EYR2-F1
#
_cell.length_a   1.000
_cell.length_b   1.000
_cell.length_c   1.000
_cell.angle_alpha   90.00
_cell.angle_beta   90.00
_cell.angle_gamma   90.00
#
_symmetry.space_group_name_H-M   'P 1'
#
loop_
_entity.id
_entity.type
_entity.pdbx_description
1 polymer ?
#
loop_
_entity_poly.entity_id
_entity_poly.type
_entity_poly.pdbx_seq_one_letter_code
_entity_poly.pdbx_strand_id
1 'polypeptide(L)' 'MTPIIHNSRFDPKPAIITTGTFSREAKKEALRDGVPPIEFVDGEKLIDMFESLELGLKPKTTYEMDYGFFEEFEK' A
#
# COMPACT_ATOMS: atom_id res chain seq x y z
N MET A 1 -22.98 -23.50 23.53
CA MET A 1 -21.51 -23.32 23.56
C MET A 1 -21.08 -22.95 22.16
N THR A 2 -20.99 -21.66 21.87
CA THR A 2 -20.57 -21.15 20.56
C THR A 2 -19.05 -21.00 20.60
N PRO A 3 -18.28 -21.53 19.63
CA PRO A 3 -16.83 -21.39 19.65
C PRO A 3 -16.47 -19.92 19.44
N ILE A 4 -15.71 -19.37 20.39
CA ILE A 4 -15.09 -18.06 20.27
C ILE A 4 -14.05 -18.19 19.15
N ILE A 5 -14.33 -17.58 18.00
CA ILE A 5 -13.34 -17.36 16.95
C ILE A 5 -12.15 -16.63 17.57
N HIS A 6 -11.08 -17.35 17.84
CA HIS A 6 -9.78 -16.76 18.16
C HIS A 6 -9.33 -16.06 16.87
N ASN A 7 -9.64 -14.77 16.76
CA ASN A 7 -9.15 -13.92 15.69
C ASN A 7 -7.62 -13.92 15.79
N SER A 8 -7.00 -14.76 14.98
CA SER A 8 -5.57 -14.97 14.95
C SER A 8 -4.86 -13.67 14.55
N ARG A 9 -4.03 -13.18 15.48
CA ARG A 9 -2.89 -12.29 15.25
C ARG A 9 -3.20 -10.88 14.74
N PHE A 10 -3.79 -10.03 15.59
CA PHE A 10 -3.47 -8.61 15.54
C PHE A 10 -2.27 -8.37 16.47
N ASP A 11 -1.05 -8.40 15.90
CA ASP A 11 0.17 -8.04 16.61
C ASP A 11 0.46 -6.56 16.32
N PRO A 12 0.16 -5.62 17.24
CA PRO A 12 0.30 -4.20 16.99
C PRO A 12 1.78 -3.82 16.87
N LYS A 13 2.24 -3.60 15.64
CA LYS A 13 3.58 -3.05 15.39
C LYS A 13 3.51 -1.52 15.47
N PRO A 14 4.40 -0.86 16.23
CA PRO A 14 4.49 0.59 16.19
C PRO A 14 4.85 1.04 14.78
N ALA A 15 4.12 2.01 14.25
CA ALA A 15 4.33 2.55 12.91
C ALA A 15 4.70 4.03 12.96
N ILE A 16 5.65 4.45 12.12
CA ILE A 16 5.99 5.86 11.89
C ILE A 16 5.53 6.23 10.49
N ILE A 17 4.74 7.30 10.41
CA ILE A 17 4.09 7.77 9.19
C ILE A 17 4.69 9.12 8.79
N THR A 18 5.04 9.28 7.51
CA THR A 18 5.50 10.55 6.94
C THR A 18 5.02 10.70 5.49
N THR A 19 4.90 11.94 5.02
CA THR A 19 4.60 12.24 3.61
C THR A 19 5.85 12.26 2.73
N GLY A 20 7.05 12.28 3.34
CA GLY A 20 8.33 12.18 2.64
C GLY A 20 8.84 10.75 2.54
N THR A 21 10.16 10.58 2.35
CA THR A 21 10.83 9.28 2.32
C THR A 21 11.73 9.07 3.53
N PHE A 22 11.90 7.81 3.97
CA PHE A 22 12.90 7.47 4.98
C PHE A 22 14.26 7.19 4.34
N SER A 23 15.34 7.66 4.98
CA SER A 23 16.70 7.29 4.58
C SER A 23 16.95 5.79 4.76
N ARG A 24 17.92 5.26 4.01
CA ARG A 24 18.29 3.85 4.10
C ARG A 24 18.81 3.50 5.51
N GLU A 25 19.50 4.42 6.14
CA GLU A 25 20.05 4.30 7.48
C GLU A 25 18.91 4.21 8.51
N ALA A 26 17.84 5.00 8.36
CA ALA A 26 16.65 4.89 9.21
C ALA A 26 15.95 3.53 9.04
N LYS A 27 15.80 3.04 7.80
CA LYS A 27 15.25 1.71 7.49
C LYS A 27 16.05 0.58 8.16
N LYS A 28 17.38 0.69 8.18
CA LYS A 28 18.26 -0.28 8.86
C LYS A 28 18.13 -0.24 10.38
N GLU A 29 18.04 0.95 10.98
CA GLU A 29 17.92 1.08 12.42
C GLU A 29 16.60 0.49 12.95
N ALA A 30 15.50 0.64 12.21
CA ALA A 30 14.21 0.06 12.59
C ALA A 30 14.16 -1.48 12.54
N LEU A 31 15.12 -2.11 11.86
CA LEU A 31 15.26 -3.56 11.75
C LEU A 31 16.46 -4.07 12.57
N ARG A 32 17.04 -3.23 13.43
CA ARG A 32 18.24 -3.60 14.20
C ARG A 32 17.92 -4.70 15.21
N ASP A 33 18.84 -5.65 15.30
CA ASP A 33 18.76 -6.75 16.26
C ASP A 33 18.59 -6.25 17.70
N GLY A 34 17.61 -6.81 18.40
CA GLY A 34 17.31 -6.50 19.79
C GLY A 34 16.35 -5.32 20.01
N VAL A 35 15.85 -4.68 18.96
CA VAL A 35 14.80 -3.65 19.05
C VAL A 35 13.48 -4.21 18.50
N PRO A 36 12.32 -3.90 19.12
CA PRO A 36 11.02 -4.24 18.53
C PRO A 36 10.92 -3.64 17.11
N PRO A 37 10.57 -4.44 16.08
CA PRO A 37 10.47 -3.95 14.72
C PRO A 37 9.48 -2.78 14.62
N ILE A 38 9.94 -1.68 14.03
CA ILE A 38 9.10 -0.51 13.75
C ILE A 38 8.71 -0.54 12.27
N GLU A 39 7.42 -0.38 12.00
CA GLU A 39 6.92 -0.28 10.64
C GLU A 39 7.07 1.15 10.12
N PHE A 40 7.51 1.27 8.87
CA PHE A 40 7.53 2.55 8.16
C PHE A 40 6.41 2.63 7.14
N VAL A 41 5.74 3.77 7.13
CA VAL A 41 4.76 4.17 6.13
C VAL A 41 5.21 5.52 5.58
N ASP A 42 5.80 5.50 4.39
CA ASP A 42 6.19 6.68 3.63
C ASP A 42 5.07 7.11 2.66
N GLY A 43 5.30 8.23 1.94
CA GLY A 43 4.32 8.78 1.02
C GLY A 43 3.85 7.79 -0.06
N GLU A 44 4.76 7.01 -0.62
CA GLU A 44 4.44 5.98 -1.63
C GLU A 44 3.54 4.89 -1.03
N LYS A 45 3.91 4.35 0.14
CA LYS A 45 3.08 3.34 0.81
C LYS A 45 1.73 3.89 1.25
N LEU A 46 1.64 5.17 1.61
CA LEU A 46 0.35 5.83 1.89
C LEU A 46 -0.53 5.87 0.65
N ILE A 47 0.03 6.16 -0.53
CA ILE A 47 -0.72 6.16 -1.80
C ILE A 47 -1.23 4.76 -2.07
N ASP A 48 -0.38 3.73 -1.98
CA ASP A 48 -0.79 2.32 -2.17
C ASP A 48 -1.93 1.92 -1.20
N MET A 49 -1.85 2.38 0.05
CA MET A 49 -2.91 2.15 1.04
C MET A 49 -4.20 2.87 0.70
N PHE A 50 -4.13 4.13 0.24
CA PHE A 50 -5.32 4.87 -0.20
C PHE A 50 -5.96 4.23 -1.43
N GLU A 51 -5.16 3.73 -2.37
CA GLU A 51 -5.65 3.01 -3.56
C GLU A 51 -6.30 1.69 -3.18
N SER A 52 -5.63 0.84 -2.43
CA SER A 52 -6.14 -0.49 -2.04
C SER A 52 -7.38 -0.44 -1.13
N LEU A 53 -7.52 0.61 -0.32
CA LEU A 53 -8.67 0.82 0.56
C LEU A 53 -9.73 1.76 -0.05
N GLU A 54 -9.48 2.29 -1.25
CA GLU A 54 -10.28 3.34 -1.90
C GLU A 54 -10.57 4.54 -0.97
N LEU A 55 -9.63 4.84 -0.06
CA LEU A 55 -9.85 5.79 1.02
C LEU A 55 -9.63 7.22 0.52
N GLY A 56 -10.72 7.98 0.41
CA GLY A 56 -10.67 9.38 -0.02
C GLY A 56 -10.38 9.56 -1.51
N LEU A 57 -10.36 8.48 -2.27
CA LEU A 57 -10.19 8.49 -3.72
C LEU A 57 -11.55 8.44 -4.42
N LYS A 58 -11.59 8.94 -5.66
CA LYS A 58 -12.74 8.77 -6.55
C LYS A 58 -12.28 7.90 -7.71
N PRO A 59 -12.78 6.66 -7.84
CA PRO A 59 -12.37 5.79 -8.92
C PRO A 59 -12.74 6.41 -10.26
N LYS A 60 -11.81 6.38 -11.21
CA LYS A 60 -12.02 6.88 -12.57
C LYS A 60 -11.54 5.84 -13.56
N THR A 61 -12.48 5.23 -14.28
CA THR A 61 -12.15 4.35 -15.40
C THR A 61 -11.58 5.18 -16.55
N THR A 62 -10.40 4.80 -17.03
CA THR A 62 -9.79 5.38 -18.24
C THR A 62 -9.65 4.31 -19.31
N TYR A 63 -9.65 4.72 -20.56
CA TYR A 63 -9.47 3.85 -21.72
C TYR A 63 -8.31 4.37 -22.55
N GLU A 64 -7.52 3.46 -23.11
CA GLU A 64 -6.51 3.78 -24.11
C GLU A 64 -7.02 3.41 -25.50
N MET A 65 -6.52 4.10 -26.53
CA MET A 65 -6.91 3.81 -27.90
C MET A 65 -6.20 2.55 -28.39
N ASP A 66 -6.99 1.55 -28.77
CA ASP A 66 -6.54 0.40 -29.55
C ASP A 66 -6.56 0.77 -31.03
N TYR A 67 -5.42 1.27 -31.53
CA TYR A 67 -5.31 1.68 -32.93
C TYR A 67 -5.46 0.48 -33.90
N GLY A 68 -5.04 -0.72 -33.49
CA GLY A 68 -5.11 -1.93 -34.32
C GLY A 68 -6.54 -2.33 -34.64
N PHE A 69 -7.47 -2.13 -33.70
CA PHE A 69 -8.91 -2.30 -33.96
C PHE A 69 -9.40 -1.46 -35.14
N PHE A 70 -8.85 -0.25 -35.34
CA PHE A 70 -9.32 0.67 -36.39
C PHE A 70 -8.67 0.45 -37.75
N GLU A 71 -7.56 -0.29 -37.83
CA GLU A 71 -6.87 -0.61 -39.10
C GLU A 71 -7.79 -1.36 -40.07
N GLU A 72 -8.67 -2.23 -39.59
CA GLU A 72 -9.64 -2.98 -40.41
C GLU A 72 -10.74 -2.09 -41.03
N PHE A 73 -10.85 -0.84 -40.58
CA PHE A 73 -11.87 0.12 -41.03
C PHE A 73 -11.31 1.23 -41.92
N GLU A 74 -9.99 1.30 -42.12
CA GLU A 74 -9.36 2.18 -43.10
C GLU A 74 -9.50 1.57 -44.51
N LYS A 75 -10.47 2.09 -45.29
CA LYS A 75 -10.73 1.71 -46.68
C LYS A 75 -9.83 2.42 -47.69
#